data_AF-A0A011NAL2-F1
#
_entry.id   AF-A0A011NAL2-F1
#
_cell.length_a   1.000
_cell.length_b   1.000
_cell.length_c   1.000
_cell.angle_alpha   90.00
_cell.angle_beta   90.00
_cell.angle_gamma   90.00
#
_symmetry.space_group_name_H-M   'P 1'
#
loop_
_entity.id
_entity.type
_entity.pdbx_description
1 polymer ?
#
loop_
_entity_poly.entity_id
_entity_poly.type
_entity_poly.pdbx_seq_one_letter_code
_entity_poly.pdbx_strand_id
1 'polypeptide(L)'
;MEQVQAVTNEQVFAKLCEVEQLLRTKSVNEHSRELWGLEEVAAYFGYSKEHTSRSITSMPNFPRAVALDGLRGKGRAYKKWVSGEVVQFCMKWKMKN
;
A
#
# COMPACT_ATOMS: atom_id res chain seq x y z
N MET A 1 -15.07 -44.35 -17.15
CA MET A 1 -13.68 -43.88 -17.23
C MET A 1 -13.74 -42.37 -17.32
N GLU A 2 -13.32 -41.66 -16.28
CA GLU A 2 -13.23 -40.19 -16.32
C GLU A 2 -12.16 -39.79 -17.34
N GLN A 3 -12.57 -39.03 -18.35
CA GLN A 3 -11.63 -38.43 -19.30
C GLN A 3 -10.83 -37.37 -18.56
N VAL A 4 -9.56 -37.63 -18.32
CA VAL A 4 -8.62 -36.61 -17.86
C VAL A 4 -8.39 -35.65 -19.02
N GLN A 5 -9.08 -34.50 -19.00
CA GLN A 5 -8.82 -33.41 -19.93
C GLN A 5 -7.40 -32.88 -19.69
N ALA A 6 -6.49 -33.15 -20.62
CA ALA A 6 -5.12 -32.64 -20.54
C ALA A 6 -5.14 -31.11 -20.72
N VAL A 7 -4.71 -30.38 -19.69
CA VAL A 7 -4.54 -28.93 -19.74
C VAL A 7 -3.32 -28.61 -20.60
N THR A 8 -3.47 -27.73 -21.59
CA THR A 8 -2.36 -27.35 -22.47
C THR A 8 -1.47 -26.29 -21.81
N ASN A 9 -0.23 -26.16 -22.28
CA ASN A 9 0.71 -25.16 -21.77
C ASN A 9 0.20 -23.73 -22.00
N GLU A 10 -0.51 -23.48 -23.10
CA GLU A 10 -1.10 -22.19 -23.41
C GLU A 10 -2.21 -21.83 -22.41
N GLN A 11 -3.03 -22.81 -22.01
CA GLN A 11 -4.06 -22.62 -20.99
C GLN A 11 -3.46 -22.33 -19.61
N VAL A 12 -2.36 -23.00 -19.26
CA VAL A 12 -1.60 -22.71 -18.04
C VAL A 12 -1.03 -21.29 -18.08
N PHE A 13 -0.41 -20.91 -19.19
CA PHE A 13 0.18 -19.58 -19.35
C PHE A 13 -0.87 -18.46 -19.25
N ALA A 14 -2.02 -18.62 -19.90
CA ALA A 14 -3.12 -17.66 -19.80
C ALA A 14 -3.61 -17.47 -18.35
N LYS A 15 -3.74 -18.57 -17.59
CA LYS A 15 -4.13 -18.51 -16.18
C LYS A 15 -3.06 -17.86 -15.31
N LEU A 16 -1.78 -18.06 -15.61
CA LEU A 16 -0.69 -17.37 -14.91
C LEU A 16 -0.71 -15.86 -15.16
N CYS A 17 -1.00 -15.41 -16.38
CA CYS A 17 -1.16 -13.97 -16.66
C CYS A 17 -2.35 -13.35 -15.90
N GLU A 18 -3.49 -14.04 -15.81
CA GLU A 18 -4.63 -13.60 -15.00
C GLU A 18 -4.24 -13.46 -13.52
N VAL A 19 -3.53 -14.45 -12.98
CA VAL A 19 -3.03 -14.42 -11.59
C VAL A 19 -2.03 -13.28 -11.38
N GLU A 20 -1.13 -13.04 -12.33
CA GLU A 20 -0.18 -11.93 -12.26
C GLU A 20 -0.90 -10.58 -12.22
N GLN A 21 -1.95 -10.40 -13.03
CA GLN A 21 -2.78 -9.19 -13.00
C GLN A 21 -3.51 -9.03 -11.66
N LEU A 22 -4.06 -10.11 -11.10
CA LEU A 22 -4.70 -10.11 -9.78
C LEU A 22 -3.72 -9.77 -8.65
N LEU A 23 -2.49 -10.27 -8.73
CA LEU A 23 -1.44 -9.95 -7.75
C LEU A 23 -0.93 -8.52 -7.89
N ARG A 24 -0.87 -7.99 -9.10
CA ARG A 24 -0.61 -6.55 -9.35
C ARG A 24 -1.75 -5.67 -8.81
N THR A 25 -2.96 -6.20 -8.73
CA THR A 25 -4.14 -5.52 -8.17
C THR A 25 -4.37 -5.81 -6.69
N LYS A 26 -3.35 -6.28 -5.94
CA LYS A 26 -3.42 -6.35 -4.48
C LYS A 26 -3.59 -4.91 -3.95
N SER A 27 -4.85 -4.50 -3.86
CA SER A 27 -5.26 -3.17 -3.49
C SER A 27 -5.03 -3.02 -2.01
N VAL A 28 -4.27 -2.00 -1.63
CA VAL A 28 -4.15 -1.63 -0.23
C VAL A 28 -5.54 -1.19 0.24
N ASN A 29 -6.01 -1.82 1.31
CA ASN A 29 -7.31 -1.56 1.91
C ASN A 29 -7.13 -1.17 3.38
N GLU A 30 -8.22 -0.84 4.06
CA GLU A 30 -8.27 -0.42 5.45
C GLU A 30 -7.72 -1.44 6.46
N HIS A 31 -7.54 -2.70 6.06
CA HIS A 31 -7.01 -3.79 6.89
C HIS A 31 -5.55 -4.11 6.57
N SER A 32 -4.98 -3.47 5.56
CA SER A 32 -3.58 -3.59 5.19
C SER A 32 -2.65 -3.15 6.33
N ARG A 33 -1.54 -3.87 6.50
CA ARG A 33 -0.60 -3.70 7.63
C ARG A 33 0.83 -3.38 7.20
N GLU A 34 1.06 -3.08 5.93
CA GLU A 34 2.38 -2.68 5.45
C GLU A 34 2.80 -1.34 6.07
N LEU A 35 4.11 -1.17 6.29
CA LEU A 35 4.69 0.07 6.81
C LEU A 35 5.17 0.97 5.68
N TRP A 36 4.38 1.98 5.36
CA TRP A 36 4.67 2.98 4.34
C TRP A 36 5.55 4.10 4.86
N GLY A 37 6.58 4.47 4.10
CA GLY A 37 7.28 5.73 4.26
C GLY A 37 6.56 6.87 3.54
N LEU A 38 7.16 8.06 3.60
CA LEU A 38 6.60 9.26 2.97
C LEU A 38 6.46 9.10 1.44
N GLU A 39 7.32 8.30 0.82
CA GLU A 39 7.26 7.96 -0.59
C GLU A 39 6.02 7.19 -0.97
N GLU A 40 5.74 6.09 -0.28
CA GLU A 40 4.56 5.27 -0.55
C GLU A 40 3.27 6.04 -0.25
N VAL A 41 3.25 6.84 0.81
CA VAL A 41 2.12 7.73 1.11
C VAL A 41 1.94 8.75 -0.02
N ALA A 42 3.00 9.41 -0.48
CA ALA A 42 2.90 10.41 -1.55
C ALA A 42 2.41 9.79 -2.86
N ALA A 43 2.90 8.59 -3.21
CA ALA A 43 2.43 7.84 -4.36
C ALA A 43 0.95 7.47 -4.27
N TYR A 44 0.48 7.06 -3.07
CA TYR A 44 -0.92 6.74 -2.84
C TYR A 44 -1.86 7.94 -3.04
N PHE A 45 -1.45 9.14 -2.62
CA PHE A 45 -2.21 10.38 -2.84
C PHE A 45 -1.97 11.04 -4.21
N GLY A 46 -1.07 10.50 -5.04
CA GLY A 46 -0.70 11.12 -6.32
C GLY A 46 0.00 12.48 -6.20
N TYR A 47 0.67 12.75 -5.07
CA TYR A 47 1.32 14.03 -4.78
C TYR A 47 2.85 13.93 -4.68
N SER A 48 3.51 15.09 -4.69
CA SER A 48 4.95 15.14 -4.40
C SER A 48 5.24 14.85 -2.93
N LYS A 49 6.45 14.37 -2.63
CA LYS A 49 6.88 14.12 -1.24
C LYS A 49 6.80 15.38 -0.39
N GLU A 50 7.18 16.53 -0.94
CA GLU A 50 7.16 17.80 -0.22
C GLU A 50 5.74 18.21 0.15
N HIS A 51 4.81 18.16 -0.81
CA HIS A 51 3.41 18.48 -0.55
C HIS A 51 2.79 17.52 0.46
N THR A 52 3.07 16.23 0.31
CA THR A 52 2.58 15.19 1.24
C THR A 52 3.09 15.44 2.66
N SER A 53 4.37 15.76 2.82
CA SER A 53 4.97 16.06 4.14
C SER A 53 4.32 17.28 4.78
N ARG A 54 4.19 18.39 4.03
CA ARG A 54 3.71 19.67 4.55
C ARG A 54 2.21 19.76 4.76
N SER A 55 1.43 19.10 3.91
CA SER A 55 -0.01 19.31 3.81
C SER A 55 -0.84 18.08 4.19
N ILE A 56 -0.33 16.87 3.94
CA ILE A 56 -1.08 15.63 4.21
C ILE A 56 -0.73 15.08 5.60
N THR A 57 0.55 14.83 5.87
CA THR A 57 0.98 14.23 7.14
C THR A 57 0.85 15.17 8.35
N SER A 58 0.64 16.46 8.09
CA SER A 58 0.43 17.50 9.11
C SER A 58 -1.05 17.66 9.49
N MET A 59 -1.98 17.00 8.79
CA MET A 59 -3.40 17.12 9.08
C MET A 59 -3.70 16.57 10.49
N PRO A 60 -4.54 17.24 11.29
CA PRO A 60 -4.81 16.84 12.68
C PRO A 60 -5.31 15.40 12.86
N ASN A 61 -5.96 14.85 11.84
CA ASN A 61 -6.54 13.50 11.85
C ASN A 61 -5.76 12.49 11.00
N PHE A 62 -4.62 12.88 10.43
CA PHE A 62 -3.78 11.94 9.71
C PHE A 62 -3.21 10.90 10.69
N PRO A 63 -3.03 9.63 10.28
CA PRO A 63 -2.49 8.59 11.15
C PRO A 63 -1.14 8.98 11.76
N ARG A 64 -0.94 8.63 13.02
CA ARG A 64 0.33 8.87 13.69
C ARG A 64 1.38 7.94 13.12
N ALA A 65 2.58 8.48 12.90
CA ALA A 65 3.70 7.66 12.44
C ALA A 65 4.08 6.66 13.53
N VAL A 66 4.33 5.42 13.12
CA VAL A 66 5.03 4.41 13.91
C VAL A 66 6.47 4.88 14.09
N ALA A 67 6.82 5.06 15.36
CA ALA A 67 8.14 5.46 15.80
C ALA A 67 9.04 4.20 15.79
N LEU A 68 9.98 4.10 14.84
CA LEU A 68 10.94 2.98 14.75
C LEU A 68 12.29 3.28 15.45
N ASP A 69 12.24 4.23 16.38
CA ASP A 69 13.35 4.71 17.20
C ASP A 69 13.87 3.59 18.08
N GLY A 70 14.91 2.91 17.61
CA GLY A 70 15.58 1.86 18.36
C GLY A 70 16.56 1.02 17.55
N LEU A 71 16.38 0.90 16.22
CA LEU A 71 17.22 0.00 15.42
C LEU A 71 18.62 0.52 15.09
N ARG A 72 18.84 1.84 15.04
CA ARG A 72 20.17 2.46 14.88
C ARG A 72 20.21 3.77 15.65
N GLY A 73 20.95 3.81 16.75
CA GLY A 73 21.07 4.97 17.62
C GLY A 73 21.33 6.29 16.87
N LYS A 74 20.71 7.37 17.37
CA LYS A 74 20.99 8.77 17.00
C LYS A 74 20.82 9.16 15.52
N GLY A 75 19.99 8.46 14.74
CA GLY A 75 19.53 8.92 13.42
C GLY A 75 18.11 9.49 13.46
N ARG A 76 17.75 10.38 12.51
CA ARG A 76 16.35 10.80 12.30
C ARG A 76 15.49 9.55 12.16
N ALA A 77 14.57 9.32 13.10
CA ALA A 77 13.63 8.20 13.02
C ALA A 77 12.87 8.31 11.69
N TYR A 78 12.96 7.28 10.85
CA TYR A 78 12.18 7.21 9.62
C TYR A 78 10.72 7.01 10.01
N LYS A 79 9.91 8.07 9.83
CA LYS A 79 8.46 7.99 10.05
C LYS A 79 7.88 6.97 9.08
N LYS A 80 7.21 5.96 9.65
CA LYS A 80 6.45 4.96 8.91
C LYS A 80 4.98 5.04 9.31
N TRP A 81 4.06 4.72 8.41
CA TRP A 81 2.62 4.70 8.65
C TRP A 81 2.05 3.34 8.28
N VAL A 82 1.05 2.89 9.00
CA VAL A 82 0.32 1.67 8.64
C VAL A 82 -0.55 2.00 7.43
N SER A 83 -0.35 1.27 6.34
CA SER A 83 -1.02 1.51 5.06
C SER A 83 -2.55 1.53 5.20
N GLY A 84 -3.13 0.60 5.96
CA GLY A 84 -4.57 0.55 6.22
C GLY A 84 -5.11 1.77 6.97
N GLU A 85 -4.35 2.37 7.90
CA GLU A 85 -4.78 3.60 8.59
C GLU A 85 -4.81 4.81 7.64
N VAL A 86 -3.87 4.85 6.69
CA VAL A 86 -3.85 5.89 5.63
C VAL A 86 -5.07 5.75 4.72
N VAL A 87 -5.43 4.51 4.33
CA VAL A 87 -6.66 4.25 3.56
C VAL A 87 -7.90 4.64 4.36
N GLN A 88 -7.99 4.27 5.64
CA GLN A 88 -9.12 4.64 6.51
C GLN A 88 -9.29 6.15 6.60
N PHE A 89 -8.18 6.89 6.71
CA PHE A 89 -8.21 8.35 6.68
C PHE A 89 -8.84 8.87 5.38
N CYS A 90 -8.43 8.38 4.21
CA CYS A 90 -9.02 8.82 2.94
C CYS A 90 -10.52 8.51 2.86
N MET A 91 -10.93 7.31 3.27
CA MET A 91 -12.33 6.87 3.26
C MET A 91 -13.20 7.74 4.17
N LYS A 92 -12.73 8.03 5.38
CA LYS A 92 -13.47 8.80 6.39
C LYS A 92 -13.64 10.26 6.01
N TRP A 93 -12.63 10.85 5.37
CA TRP A 93 -12.61 12.28 5.05
C TRP A 93 -12.96 12.59 3.58
N LYS A 94 -13.40 11.58 2.81
CA LYS A 94 -13.75 11.65 1.37
C LYS A 94 -12.70 12.42 0.55
N MET A 95 -11.42 12.25 0.89
CA MET A 95 -10.37 12.82 0.08
C MET A 95 -10.37 12.12 -1.27
N LYS A 96 -10.38 12.89 -2.36
CA LYS A 96 -10.20 12.34 -3.70
C LYS A 96 -8.77 11.80 -3.76
N ASN A 97 -8.64 10.48 -3.73
CA ASN A 97 -7.43 9.78 -4.14
C ASN A 97 -7.39 9.67 -5.67
#